data_AF-A0A0G2AWE6-F1
#
_entry.id   AF-A0A0G2AWE6-F1
#
_cell.length_a   1.000
_cell.length_b   1.000
_cell.length_c   1.000
_cell.angle_alpha   90.00
_cell.angle_beta   90.00
_cell.angle_gamma   90.00
#
_symmetry.space_group_name_H-M   'P 1'
#
loop_
_entity.id
_entity.type
_entity.pdbx_description
1 polymer ?
#
loop_
_entity_poly.entity_id
_entity_poly.type
_entity_poly.pdbx_seq_one_letter_code
_entity_poly.pdbx_strand_id
1 'polypeptide(L)'
;MNVSNGFSKIALSLGILAIAGGLAAWLWFGSSASSHYPRLVVISDNLHQGDSRAALDVAREVIGSPTVAPEAKAAAAINTATVPYDLSGSVEDARTSIRELKHIAADESLSRATRASAMNMLALWYAYSGNDRTVFKEIFGDEPYASQRVPGSRTASIRNIFLASYDVWPTSRAGIGIASSYISQLFGDETLSTDVRAQYLAETERYLREAEALTADERAFYRAYEETNLYAAFLYWKAYALGGLAYFQHGGYGEAYRQAYDELIAFLSEQGTPVQKRRLALVEWRYATYLLLVDNDAASARAQLEAAVSAVSQSPDPEADSLTRLVRSILADAKGAPNAPLVEKLNQTMAASPEFKAWVESL
;
A
#
# COMPACT_ATOMS: atom_id res chain seq x y z
N MET A 1 20.33 45.87 26.86
CA MET A 1 19.77 44.93 25.87
C MET A 1 20.52 43.62 26.02
N ASN A 2 19.88 42.60 26.62
CA ASN A 2 20.47 41.29 26.88
C ASN A 2 19.39 40.25 26.62
N VAL A 3 19.34 39.71 25.40
CA VAL A 3 18.45 38.60 25.02
C VAL A 3 19.22 37.67 24.09
N SER A 4 20.08 36.81 24.63
CA SER A 4 20.69 35.73 23.82
C SER A 4 21.04 34.44 24.59
N ASN A 5 20.61 34.26 25.85
CA ASN A 5 20.95 33.07 26.64
C ASN A 5 19.75 32.15 26.97
N GLY A 6 18.54 32.48 26.49
CA GLY A 6 17.31 31.70 26.77
C GLY A 6 17.06 30.55 25.80
N PHE A 7 17.28 30.76 24.49
CA PHE A 7 16.97 29.75 23.45
C PHE A 7 17.92 28.55 23.46
N SER A 8 19.19 28.76 23.83
CA SER A 8 20.19 27.68 23.92
C SER A 8 19.86 26.67 25.02
N LYS A 9 19.28 27.11 26.15
CA LYS A 9 18.94 26.20 27.26
C LYS A 9 17.67 25.40 27.00
N ILE A 10 16.69 25.93 26.27
CA ILE A 10 15.45 25.21 25.92
C ILE A 10 15.73 24.14 24.86
N ALA A 11 16.54 24.44 23.84
CA ALA A 11 16.95 23.46 22.84
C ALA A 11 17.80 22.33 23.43
N LEU A 12 18.70 22.65 24.37
CA LEU A 12 19.49 21.63 25.08
C LEU A 12 18.62 20.77 26.01
N SER A 13 17.61 21.35 26.66
CA SER A 13 16.69 20.63 27.56
C SER A 13 15.74 19.70 26.79
N LEU A 14 15.26 20.12 25.61
CA LEU A 14 14.44 19.28 24.72
C LEU A 14 15.26 18.15 24.08
N GLY A 15 16.52 18.41 23.72
CA GLY A 15 17.44 17.38 23.24
C GLY A 15 17.76 16.33 24.30
N ILE A 16 17.96 16.74 25.56
CA ILE A 16 18.20 15.81 26.68
C ILE A 16 16.93 15.03 27.03
N LEU A 17 15.73 15.62 26.93
CA LEU A 17 14.45 14.90 27.12
C LEU A 17 14.16 13.90 25.98
N ALA A 18 14.52 14.21 24.73
CA ALA A 18 14.39 13.27 23.61
C ALA A 18 15.39 12.10 23.72
N ILE A 19 16.62 12.37 24.16
CA ILE A 19 17.63 11.32 24.40
C ILE A 19 17.26 10.49 25.63
N ALA A 20 16.79 11.10 26.73
CA ALA A 20 16.35 10.38 27.92
C ALA A 20 15.06 9.61 27.70
N GLY A 21 14.12 10.12 26.88
CA GLY A 21 12.92 9.42 26.44
C GLY A 21 13.24 8.25 25.49
N GLY A 22 14.19 8.42 24.59
CA GLY A 22 14.72 7.37 23.72
C GLY A 22 15.49 6.29 24.49
N LEU A 23 16.29 6.67 25.48
CA LEU A 23 16.98 5.72 26.37
C LEU A 23 16.02 5.02 27.32
N ALA A 24 14.99 5.71 27.83
CA ALA A 24 13.97 5.11 28.69
C ALA A 24 13.07 4.15 27.88
N ALA A 25 12.71 4.49 26.63
CA ALA A 25 12.05 3.55 25.73
C ALA A 25 12.97 2.36 25.40
N TRP A 26 14.26 2.59 25.10
CA TRP A 26 15.21 1.51 24.83
C TRP A 26 15.52 0.67 26.07
N LEU A 27 15.51 1.22 27.28
CA LEU A 27 15.69 0.44 28.51
C LEU A 27 14.40 -0.30 28.91
N TRP A 28 13.22 0.31 28.74
CA TRP A 28 11.94 -0.33 29.09
C TRP A 28 11.54 -1.41 28.07
N PHE A 29 11.76 -1.17 26.77
CA PHE A 29 11.56 -2.17 25.72
C PHE A 29 12.76 -3.10 25.58
N GLY A 30 14.00 -2.62 25.74
CA GLY A 30 15.22 -3.42 25.49
C GLY A 30 15.64 -4.33 26.64
N SER A 31 15.28 -4.06 27.90
CA SER A 31 15.56 -5.01 29.00
C SER A 31 14.48 -6.09 29.15
N SER A 32 13.34 -5.94 28.47
CA SER A 32 12.19 -6.86 28.52
C SER A 32 11.95 -7.60 27.18
N ALA A 33 12.60 -7.18 26.09
CA ALA A 33 12.51 -7.80 24.76
C ALA A 33 13.43 -9.03 24.65
N SER A 34 13.00 -10.12 25.26
CA SER A 34 13.66 -11.43 25.26
C SER A 34 13.61 -12.12 23.87
N SER A 35 14.79 -12.53 23.38
CA SER A 35 15.10 -13.60 22.39
C SER A 35 14.40 -13.71 21.03
N HIS A 36 13.31 -12.98 20.73
CA HIS A 36 12.48 -13.26 19.55
C HIS A 36 12.42 -12.14 18.50
N TYR A 37 12.93 -10.94 18.82
CA TYR A 37 13.19 -9.88 17.83
C TYR A 37 14.04 -10.35 16.63
N PRO A 38 15.09 -11.18 16.83
CA PRO A 38 15.85 -11.74 15.70
C PRO A 38 14.99 -12.56 14.74
N ARG A 39 13.92 -13.21 15.21
CA ARG A 39 13.05 -14.04 14.35
C ARG A 39 12.10 -13.20 13.50
N LEU A 40 11.60 -12.06 14.02
CA LEU A 40 10.81 -11.12 13.22
C LEU A 40 11.64 -10.50 12.09
N VAL A 41 12.92 -10.24 12.35
CA VAL A 41 13.88 -9.82 11.31
C VAL A 41 14.04 -10.91 10.25
N VAL A 42 14.22 -12.18 10.66
CA VAL A 42 14.31 -13.31 9.70
C VAL A 42 13.04 -13.46 8.85
N ILE A 43 11.85 -13.26 9.41
CA ILE A 43 10.60 -13.24 8.62
C ILE A 43 10.69 -12.15 7.54
N SER A 44 11.08 -10.92 7.92
CA SER A 44 11.22 -9.80 6.98
C SER A 44 12.26 -10.08 5.90
N ASP A 45 13.43 -10.62 6.27
CA ASP A 45 14.52 -10.93 5.34
C ASP A 45 14.09 -11.99 4.32
N ASN A 46 13.42 -13.05 4.77
CA ASN A 46 12.86 -14.08 3.88
C ASN A 46 11.82 -13.49 2.93
N LEU A 47 10.91 -12.64 3.43
CA LEU A 47 9.94 -11.94 2.59
C LEU A 47 10.61 -11.00 1.58
N HIS A 48 11.68 -10.30 1.95
CA HIS A 48 12.45 -9.45 1.06
C HIS A 48 13.17 -10.23 -0.05
N GLN A 49 13.64 -11.43 0.28
CA GLN A 49 14.27 -12.36 -0.67
C GLN A 49 13.25 -13.13 -1.53
N GLY A 50 11.95 -13.06 -1.19
CA GLY A 50 10.89 -13.78 -1.87
C GLY A 50 10.74 -15.24 -1.41
N ASP A 51 11.38 -15.64 -0.32
CA ASP A 51 11.19 -16.95 0.30
C ASP A 51 9.98 -16.94 1.26
N SER A 52 8.80 -16.87 0.66
CA SER A 52 7.54 -16.84 1.40
C SER A 52 7.34 -18.08 2.28
N ARG A 53 7.86 -19.25 1.87
CA ARG A 53 7.71 -20.49 2.65
C ARG A 53 8.55 -20.45 3.92
N ALA A 54 9.83 -20.07 3.81
CA ALA A 54 10.69 -19.91 4.99
C ALA A 54 10.15 -18.83 5.93
N ALA A 55 9.62 -17.72 5.40
CA ALA A 55 8.96 -16.71 6.21
C ALA A 55 7.77 -17.26 7.01
N LEU A 56 6.91 -18.06 6.38
CA LEU A 56 5.75 -18.67 7.04
C LEU A 56 6.15 -19.70 8.10
N ASP A 57 7.17 -20.50 7.85
CA ASP A 57 7.64 -21.51 8.81
C ASP A 57 8.19 -20.84 10.07
N VAL A 58 9.00 -19.78 9.93
CA VAL A 58 9.49 -18.99 11.07
C VAL A 58 8.33 -18.31 11.81
N ALA A 59 7.33 -17.76 11.10
CA ALA A 59 6.17 -17.15 11.72
C ALA A 59 5.37 -18.15 12.55
N ARG A 60 5.16 -19.38 12.06
CA ARG A 60 4.49 -20.46 12.80
C ARG A 60 5.21 -20.81 14.11
N GLU A 61 6.54 -20.85 14.09
CA GLU A 61 7.33 -21.07 15.31
C GLU A 61 7.15 -19.93 16.32
N VAL A 62 7.12 -18.68 15.86
CA VAL A 62 6.91 -17.50 16.72
C VAL A 62 5.50 -17.52 17.33
N ILE A 63 4.48 -17.73 16.50
CA ILE A 63 3.07 -17.75 16.91
C ILE A 63 2.80 -18.89 17.90
N GLY A 64 3.31 -20.09 17.61
CA GLY A 64 3.09 -21.30 18.42
C GLY A 64 3.88 -21.34 19.73
N SER A 65 4.86 -20.47 19.93
CA SER A 65 5.71 -20.52 21.12
C SER A 65 5.00 -19.98 22.37
N PRO A 66 5.00 -20.71 23.51
CA PRO A 66 4.39 -20.24 24.75
C PRO A 66 5.17 -19.10 25.42
N THR A 67 6.43 -18.86 25.02
CA THR A 67 7.31 -17.86 25.65
C THR A 67 7.39 -16.54 24.89
N VAL A 68 6.82 -16.47 23.68
CA VAL A 68 6.82 -15.26 22.86
C VAL A 68 5.73 -14.31 23.36
N ALA A 69 6.06 -13.03 23.51
CA ALA A 69 5.10 -12.00 23.91
C ALA A 69 3.97 -11.84 22.88
N PRO A 70 2.73 -11.53 23.30
CA PRO A 70 1.58 -11.34 22.42
C PRO A 70 1.86 -10.40 21.24
N GLU A 71 2.56 -9.28 21.47
CA GLU A 71 2.95 -8.32 20.43
C GLU A 71 3.76 -8.95 19.30
N ALA A 72 4.73 -9.79 19.64
CA ALA A 72 5.59 -10.42 18.64
C ALA A 72 4.82 -11.48 17.84
N LYS A 73 3.87 -12.19 18.47
CA LYS A 73 2.98 -13.12 17.76
C LYS A 73 2.08 -12.38 16.78
N ALA A 74 1.46 -11.30 17.23
CA ALA A 74 0.61 -10.45 16.40
C ALA A 74 1.40 -9.85 15.24
N ALA A 75 2.62 -9.35 15.48
CA ALA A 75 3.49 -8.83 14.42
C ALA A 75 3.86 -9.90 13.39
N ALA A 76 4.19 -11.12 13.82
CA ALA A 76 4.44 -12.24 12.93
C ALA A 76 3.21 -12.56 12.06
N ALA A 77 2.03 -12.68 12.68
CA ALA A 77 0.77 -12.96 11.99
C ALA A 77 0.41 -11.86 10.97
N ILE A 78 0.58 -10.58 11.32
CA ILE A 78 0.36 -9.45 10.41
C ILE A 78 1.32 -9.53 9.21
N ASN A 79 2.63 -9.72 9.46
CA ASN A 79 3.65 -9.71 8.42
C ASN A 79 3.51 -10.87 7.42
N THR A 80 3.00 -12.01 7.87
CA THR A 80 2.79 -13.19 7.01
C THR A 80 1.33 -13.41 6.64
N ALA A 81 0.45 -12.42 6.85
CA ALA A 81 -0.99 -12.62 6.66
C ALA A 81 -1.31 -13.16 5.26
N THR A 82 -0.75 -12.58 4.20
CA THR A 82 -1.05 -12.98 2.80
C THR A 82 -0.38 -14.28 2.37
N VAL A 83 0.70 -14.66 3.04
CA VAL A 83 1.60 -15.73 2.59
C VAL A 83 0.91 -17.09 2.42
N PRO A 84 0.05 -17.57 3.33
CA PRO A 84 -0.69 -18.82 3.12
C PRO A 84 -1.50 -18.82 1.83
N TYR A 85 -2.23 -17.74 1.55
CA TYR A 85 -3.00 -17.58 0.32
C TYR A 85 -2.10 -17.51 -0.91
N ASP A 86 -1.00 -16.78 -0.85
CA ASP A 86 -0.03 -16.67 -1.96
C ASP A 86 0.58 -18.04 -2.31
N LEU A 87 0.75 -18.92 -1.33
CA LEU A 87 1.32 -20.27 -1.53
C LEU A 87 0.29 -21.31 -2.01
N SER A 88 -0.97 -21.17 -1.62
CA SER A 88 -2.00 -22.21 -1.86
C SER A 88 -3.04 -21.82 -2.91
N GLY A 89 -3.25 -20.52 -3.13
CA GLY A 89 -4.40 -19.98 -3.87
C GLY A 89 -5.76 -20.19 -3.18
N SER A 90 -5.77 -20.70 -1.94
CA SER A 90 -7.00 -21.11 -1.24
C SER A 90 -7.71 -19.94 -0.57
N VAL A 91 -8.96 -19.68 -0.97
CA VAL A 91 -9.79 -18.63 -0.34
C VAL A 91 -9.97 -18.89 1.17
N GLU A 92 -9.95 -20.14 1.64
CA GLU A 92 -10.04 -20.42 3.08
C GLU A 92 -8.79 -19.98 3.86
N ASP A 93 -7.61 -20.00 3.23
CA ASP A 93 -6.40 -19.44 3.84
C ASP A 93 -6.52 -17.92 3.98
N ALA A 94 -7.06 -17.24 2.96
CA ALA A 94 -7.36 -15.82 3.04
C ALA A 94 -8.36 -15.53 4.18
N ARG A 95 -9.46 -16.30 4.28
CA ARG A 95 -10.46 -16.14 5.35
C ARG A 95 -9.87 -16.36 6.73
N THR A 96 -9.01 -17.36 6.89
CA THR A 96 -8.33 -17.65 8.16
C THR A 96 -7.46 -16.46 8.59
N SER A 97 -6.64 -15.93 7.70
CA SER A 97 -5.83 -14.75 7.96
C SER A 97 -6.68 -13.51 8.28
N ILE A 98 -7.82 -13.32 7.60
CA ILE A 98 -8.73 -12.20 7.88
C ILE A 98 -9.31 -12.30 9.29
N ARG A 99 -9.74 -13.49 9.72
CA ARG A 99 -10.25 -13.70 11.09
C ARG A 99 -9.17 -13.41 12.13
N GLU A 100 -7.95 -13.86 11.88
CA GLU A 100 -6.82 -13.60 12.78
C GLU A 100 -6.53 -12.10 12.89
N LEU A 101 -6.51 -11.37 11.77
CA LEU A 101 -6.32 -9.91 11.79
C LEU A 101 -7.47 -9.18 12.51
N LYS A 102 -8.71 -9.64 12.35
CA LYS A 102 -9.85 -9.09 13.11
C LYS A 102 -9.66 -9.28 14.61
N HIS A 103 -9.21 -10.46 15.02
CA HIS A 103 -8.90 -10.76 16.42
C HIS A 103 -7.80 -9.83 16.94
N ILE A 104 -6.68 -9.71 16.22
CA ILE A 104 -5.56 -8.81 16.59
C ILE A 104 -6.01 -7.34 16.69
N ALA A 105 -6.83 -6.87 15.75
CA ALA A 105 -7.33 -5.49 15.78
C ALA A 105 -8.23 -5.19 16.99
N ALA A 106 -9.00 -6.19 17.43
CA ALA A 106 -9.92 -6.09 18.56
C ALA A 106 -9.25 -6.29 19.94
N ASP A 107 -8.07 -6.90 19.99
CA ASP A 107 -7.37 -7.20 21.24
C ASP A 107 -6.80 -5.94 21.90
N GLU A 108 -7.49 -5.44 22.94
CA GLU A 108 -7.11 -4.24 23.68
C GLU A 108 -5.85 -4.41 24.54
N SER A 109 -5.37 -5.64 24.73
CA SER A 109 -4.10 -5.88 25.42
C SER A 109 -2.88 -5.54 24.55
N LEU A 110 -3.06 -5.50 23.23
CA LEU A 110 -2.01 -5.13 22.28
C LEU A 110 -1.87 -3.62 22.13
N SER A 111 -0.67 -3.19 21.75
CA SER A 111 -0.41 -1.78 21.44
C SER A 111 -1.34 -1.24 20.34
N ARG A 112 -1.69 0.05 20.43
CA ARG A 112 -2.48 0.76 19.39
C ARG A 112 -1.86 0.61 17.99
N ALA A 113 -0.54 0.67 17.89
CA ALA A 113 0.19 0.51 16.63
C ALA A 113 0.03 -0.89 16.01
N THR A 114 0.06 -1.95 16.84
CA THR A 114 -0.17 -3.34 16.39
C THR A 114 -1.60 -3.51 15.89
N ARG A 115 -2.57 -3.00 16.65
CA ARG A 115 -4.00 -3.06 16.28
C ARG A 115 -4.27 -2.32 14.97
N ALA A 116 -3.76 -1.10 14.83
CA ALA A 116 -3.87 -0.32 13.60
C ALA A 116 -3.18 -1.00 12.41
N SER A 117 -2.02 -1.63 12.61
CA SER A 117 -1.33 -2.43 11.59
C SER A 117 -2.19 -3.60 11.09
N ALA A 118 -2.90 -4.29 11.98
CA ALA A 118 -3.82 -5.34 11.59
C ALA A 118 -5.00 -4.80 10.77
N MET A 119 -5.57 -3.65 11.16
CA MET A 119 -6.62 -2.96 10.39
C MET A 119 -6.14 -2.53 9.00
N ASN A 120 -4.91 -2.02 8.89
CA ASN A 120 -4.31 -1.69 7.59
C ASN A 120 -4.16 -2.93 6.70
N MET A 121 -3.76 -4.06 7.28
CA MET A 121 -3.67 -5.31 6.53
C MET A 121 -5.05 -5.84 6.11
N LEU A 122 -6.07 -5.70 6.96
CA LEU A 122 -7.47 -6.01 6.61
C LEU A 122 -7.96 -5.18 5.42
N ALA A 123 -7.69 -3.87 5.41
CA ALA A 123 -8.06 -3.01 4.30
C ALA A 123 -7.42 -3.46 2.97
N LEU A 124 -6.20 -3.98 3.03
CA LEU A 124 -5.46 -4.40 1.84
C LEU A 124 -5.81 -5.80 1.35
N TRP A 125 -6.34 -6.67 2.20
CA TRP A 125 -6.71 -8.03 1.83
C TRP A 125 -7.60 -8.11 0.59
N TYR A 126 -8.55 -7.17 0.46
CA TYR A 126 -9.45 -7.14 -0.69
C TYR A 126 -8.69 -6.90 -2.00
N ALA A 127 -7.70 -6.02 -1.99
CA ALA A 127 -6.84 -5.79 -3.15
C ALA A 127 -5.89 -6.99 -3.41
N TYR A 128 -5.32 -7.57 -2.35
CA TYR A 128 -4.41 -8.73 -2.47
C TYR A 128 -5.09 -9.97 -3.03
N SER A 129 -6.36 -10.21 -2.69
CA SER A 129 -7.14 -11.32 -3.24
C SER A 129 -7.68 -11.06 -4.66
N GLY A 130 -7.19 -10.04 -5.36
CA GLY A 130 -7.68 -9.69 -6.69
C GLY A 130 -9.15 -9.27 -6.69
N ASN A 131 -9.61 -8.59 -5.64
CA ASN A 131 -10.99 -8.13 -5.48
C ASN A 131 -12.04 -9.25 -5.33
N ASP A 132 -11.63 -10.43 -4.85
CA ASP A 132 -12.53 -11.56 -4.55
C ASP A 132 -13.71 -11.17 -3.63
N ARG A 133 -14.94 -11.48 -4.09
CA ARG A 133 -16.19 -11.15 -3.39
C ARG A 133 -16.33 -11.86 -2.04
N THR A 134 -15.76 -13.05 -1.90
CA THR A 134 -15.77 -13.85 -0.68
C THR A 134 -14.90 -13.22 0.39
N VAL A 135 -13.72 -12.72 0.01
CA VAL A 135 -12.84 -11.94 0.91
C VAL A 135 -13.55 -10.67 1.40
N PHE A 136 -14.22 -9.95 0.49
CA PHE A 136 -15.01 -8.78 0.88
C PHE A 136 -16.10 -9.14 1.90
N LYS A 137 -16.83 -10.24 1.66
CA LYS A 137 -17.85 -10.72 2.61
C LYS A 137 -17.26 -11.12 3.95
N GLU A 138 -16.09 -11.75 3.97
CA GLU A 138 -15.43 -12.13 5.23
C GLU A 138 -15.02 -10.89 6.04
N ILE A 139 -14.51 -9.84 5.39
CA ILE A 139 -14.13 -8.59 6.06
C ILE A 139 -15.37 -7.89 6.64
N PHE A 140 -16.41 -7.67 5.82
CA PHE A 140 -17.57 -6.84 6.17
C PHE A 140 -18.80 -7.65 6.65
N GLY A 141 -18.65 -8.95 6.91
CA GLY A 141 -19.75 -9.83 7.27
C GLY A 141 -20.28 -9.63 8.69
N ASP A 142 -19.40 -9.20 9.60
CA ASP A 142 -19.67 -9.09 11.03
C ASP A 142 -19.13 -7.76 11.58
N GLU A 143 -19.65 -7.35 12.74
CA GLU A 143 -19.15 -6.19 13.48
C GLU A 143 -17.70 -6.38 13.96
N PRO A 144 -16.92 -5.30 14.14
CA PRO A 144 -17.29 -3.88 13.94
C PRO A 144 -17.24 -3.42 12.47
N TYR A 145 -16.79 -4.28 11.56
CA TYR A 145 -16.52 -3.88 10.17
C TYR A 145 -17.79 -3.83 9.33
N ALA A 146 -18.84 -4.59 9.66
CA ALA A 146 -20.13 -4.51 8.99
C ALA A 146 -20.66 -3.07 8.93
N SER A 147 -20.55 -2.30 10.03
CA SER A 147 -20.95 -0.88 10.10
C SER A 147 -20.15 0.06 9.17
N GLN A 148 -18.96 -0.35 8.74
CA GLN A 148 -18.09 0.45 7.86
C GLN A 148 -18.42 0.25 6.37
N ARG A 149 -19.33 -0.68 6.05
CA ARG A 149 -19.69 -0.99 4.66
C ARG A 149 -20.53 0.13 4.05
N VAL A 150 -20.12 0.57 2.86
CA VAL A 150 -20.87 1.53 2.03
C VAL A 150 -21.56 0.75 0.91
N PRO A 151 -22.91 0.72 0.86
CA PRO A 151 -23.65 0.09 -0.23
C PRO A 151 -23.21 0.63 -1.59
N GLY A 152 -22.98 -0.26 -2.55
CA GLY A 152 -22.54 0.11 -3.91
C GLY A 152 -21.07 0.53 -4.05
N SER A 153 -20.34 0.82 -2.96
CA SER A 153 -18.95 1.28 -3.04
C SER A 153 -17.99 0.46 -2.16
N ARG A 154 -17.29 -0.49 -2.80
CA ARG A 154 -16.24 -1.27 -2.13
C ARG A 154 -15.05 -0.41 -1.72
N THR A 155 -14.64 0.51 -2.60
CA THR A 155 -13.56 1.45 -2.33
C THR A 155 -13.86 2.32 -1.11
N ALA A 156 -15.09 2.84 -0.98
CA ALA A 156 -15.48 3.61 0.20
C ALA A 156 -15.52 2.75 1.47
N SER A 157 -15.95 1.49 1.36
CA SER A 157 -15.94 0.54 2.48
C SER A 157 -14.51 0.27 2.98
N ILE A 158 -13.56 0.05 2.06
CA ILE A 158 -12.14 -0.16 2.41
C ILE A 158 -11.51 1.11 2.98
N ARG A 159 -11.83 2.29 2.42
CA ARG A 159 -11.39 3.58 2.96
C ARG A 159 -11.80 3.76 4.42
N ASN A 160 -13.00 3.31 4.81
CA ASN A 160 -13.45 3.41 6.20
C ASN A 160 -12.58 2.59 7.17
N ILE A 161 -12.04 1.44 6.73
CA ILE A 161 -11.08 0.67 7.52
C ILE A 161 -9.77 1.44 7.68
N PHE A 162 -9.27 2.08 6.60
CA PHE A 162 -8.08 2.92 6.71
C PHE A 162 -8.29 4.13 7.61
N LEU A 163 -9.45 4.80 7.53
CA LEU A 163 -9.81 5.92 8.42
C LEU A 163 -9.83 5.46 9.88
N ALA A 164 -10.49 4.34 10.17
CA ALA A 164 -10.54 3.78 11.52
C ALA A 164 -9.14 3.37 12.02
N SER A 165 -8.28 2.82 11.16
CA SER A 165 -6.88 2.52 11.50
C SER A 165 -6.09 3.80 11.80
N TYR A 166 -6.26 4.84 10.97
CA TYR A 166 -5.59 6.13 11.13
C TYR A 166 -5.97 6.82 12.44
N ASP A 167 -7.25 6.75 12.84
CA ASP A 167 -7.71 7.29 14.12
C ASP A 167 -7.12 6.53 15.32
N VAL A 168 -6.92 5.21 15.19
CA VAL A 168 -6.27 4.39 16.23
C VAL A 168 -4.78 4.71 16.32
N TRP A 169 -4.06 4.76 15.20
CA TRP A 169 -2.64 5.12 15.15
C TRP A 169 -2.26 5.60 13.74
N PRO A 170 -1.99 6.91 13.54
CA PRO A 170 -1.60 7.45 12.24
C PRO A 170 -0.33 6.79 11.71
N THR A 171 -0.36 6.36 10.44
CA THR A 171 0.80 5.82 9.70
C THR A 171 0.79 6.36 8.28
N SER A 172 1.96 6.42 7.66
CA SER A 172 2.07 6.79 6.24
C SER A 172 1.24 5.86 5.35
N ARG A 173 1.22 4.56 5.70
CA ARG A 173 0.44 3.53 5.00
C ARG A 173 -1.06 3.80 5.05
N ALA A 174 -1.60 4.13 6.22
CA ALA A 174 -3.03 4.44 6.35
C ALA A 174 -3.36 5.74 5.60
N GLY A 175 -2.56 6.80 5.78
CA GLY A 175 -2.77 8.08 5.11
C GLY A 175 -2.77 7.95 3.58
N ILE A 176 -1.78 7.25 3.01
CA ILE A 176 -1.70 7.06 1.56
C ILE A 176 -2.80 6.13 1.02
N GLY A 177 -3.26 5.17 1.83
CA GLY A 177 -4.42 4.34 1.53
C GLY A 177 -5.72 5.15 1.46
N ILE A 178 -5.89 6.13 2.36
CA ILE A 178 -7.05 7.04 2.35
C ILE A 178 -7.00 7.96 1.12
N ALA A 179 -5.86 8.62 0.88
CA ALA A 179 -5.68 9.51 -0.26
C ALA A 179 -5.95 8.81 -1.59
N SER A 180 -5.36 7.64 -1.81
CA SER A 180 -5.55 6.87 -3.04
C SER A 180 -6.98 6.33 -3.20
N SER A 181 -7.70 6.07 -2.10
CA SER A 181 -9.10 5.64 -2.12
C SER A 181 -10.08 6.75 -2.55
N TYR A 182 -9.79 8.02 -2.24
CA TYR A 182 -10.55 9.16 -2.74
C TYR A 182 -10.37 9.33 -4.25
N ILE A 183 -9.12 9.29 -4.75
CA ILE A 183 -8.84 9.30 -6.20
C ILE A 183 -9.50 8.11 -6.92
N SER A 184 -9.43 6.91 -6.33
CA SER A 184 -10.05 5.73 -6.92
C SER A 184 -11.57 5.85 -7.05
N GLN A 185 -12.24 6.56 -6.13
CA GLN A 185 -13.67 6.85 -6.25
C GLN A 185 -13.98 7.89 -7.32
N LEU A 186 -13.16 8.93 -7.46
CA LEU A 186 -13.33 9.91 -8.54
C LEU A 186 -13.24 9.26 -9.92
N PHE A 187 -12.41 8.23 -10.08
CA PHE A 187 -12.34 7.44 -11.31
C PHE A 187 -13.43 6.38 -11.46
N GLY A 188 -13.99 5.90 -10.35
CA GLY A 188 -14.95 4.80 -10.34
C GLY A 188 -16.42 5.23 -10.37
N ASP A 189 -16.70 6.49 -10.04
CA ASP A 189 -18.05 7.03 -9.97
C ASP A 189 -18.12 8.41 -10.62
N GLU A 190 -18.64 8.45 -11.84
CA GLU A 190 -18.80 9.69 -12.59
C GLU A 190 -20.01 10.51 -12.12
N THR A 191 -20.92 9.90 -11.35
CA THR A 191 -22.17 10.52 -10.89
C THR A 191 -21.99 11.41 -9.66
N LEU A 192 -20.78 11.42 -9.07
CA LEU A 192 -20.44 12.30 -7.95
C LEU A 192 -20.69 13.77 -8.31
N SER A 193 -21.38 14.48 -7.42
CA SER A 193 -21.64 15.91 -7.55
C SER A 193 -20.34 16.72 -7.52
N THR A 194 -20.37 17.94 -8.04
CA THR A 194 -19.22 18.86 -8.03
C THR A 194 -18.67 19.08 -6.63
N ASP A 195 -19.54 19.25 -5.62
CA ASP A 195 -19.12 19.47 -4.24
C ASP A 195 -18.42 18.24 -3.65
N VAL A 196 -18.94 17.03 -3.90
CA VAL A 196 -18.33 15.79 -3.43
C VAL A 196 -16.98 15.56 -4.12
N ARG A 197 -16.89 15.87 -5.42
CA ARG A 197 -15.62 15.81 -6.16
C ARG A 197 -14.58 16.75 -5.56
N ALA A 198 -14.95 18.01 -5.32
CA ALA A 198 -14.07 18.99 -4.70
C ALA A 198 -13.62 18.56 -3.29
N GLN A 199 -14.53 18.01 -2.49
CA GLN A 199 -14.20 17.46 -1.17
C GLN A 199 -13.19 16.30 -1.29
N TYR A 200 -13.41 15.36 -2.21
CA TYR A 200 -12.52 14.20 -2.38
C TYR A 200 -11.11 14.62 -2.83
N LEU A 201 -10.99 15.65 -3.66
CA LEU A 201 -9.70 16.23 -4.03
C LEU A 201 -9.01 16.87 -2.81
N ALA A 202 -9.72 17.68 -2.03
CA ALA A 202 -9.18 18.30 -0.83
C ALA A 202 -8.72 17.27 0.22
N GLU A 203 -9.50 16.21 0.44
CA GLU A 203 -9.13 15.11 1.34
C GLU A 203 -7.92 14.32 0.80
N THR A 204 -7.82 14.13 -0.52
CA THR A 204 -6.63 13.52 -1.13
C THR A 204 -5.38 14.34 -0.82
N GLU A 205 -5.41 15.65 -1.06
CA GLU A 205 -4.27 16.55 -0.80
C GLU A 205 -3.89 16.59 0.70
N ARG A 206 -4.90 16.58 1.58
CA ARG A 206 -4.67 16.56 3.03
C ARG A 206 -3.96 15.27 3.46
N TYR A 207 -4.54 14.12 3.17
CA TYR A 207 -3.99 12.84 3.61
C TYR A 207 -2.67 12.48 2.91
N LEU A 208 -2.45 12.96 1.68
CA LEU A 208 -1.15 12.81 1.02
C LEU A 208 -0.05 13.55 1.78
N ARG A 209 -0.28 14.83 2.13
CA ARG A 209 0.70 15.62 2.91
C ARG A 209 0.94 15.03 4.30
N GLU A 210 -0.11 14.59 4.97
CA GLU A 210 0.01 13.92 6.28
C GLU A 210 0.80 12.62 6.17
N ALA A 211 0.57 11.81 5.13
CA ALA A 211 1.30 10.57 4.90
C ALA A 211 2.79 10.83 4.61
N GLU A 212 3.12 11.85 3.82
CA GLU A 212 4.51 12.24 3.54
C GLU A 212 5.26 12.65 4.81
N ALA A 213 4.62 13.42 5.69
CA ALA A 213 5.21 13.78 6.98
C ALA A 213 5.47 12.53 7.85
N LEU A 214 4.51 11.61 7.92
CA LEU A 214 4.64 10.36 8.68
C LEU A 214 5.75 9.45 8.10
N THR A 215 5.94 9.44 6.77
CA THR A 215 7.03 8.67 6.16
C THR A 215 8.40 9.18 6.60
N ALA A 216 8.58 10.48 6.78
CA ALA A 216 9.85 11.04 7.27
C ALA A 216 10.17 10.54 8.69
N ASP A 217 9.16 10.52 9.57
CA ASP A 217 9.28 10.00 10.93
C ASP A 217 9.54 8.49 10.94
N GLU A 218 8.83 7.73 10.11
CA GLU A 218 9.00 6.28 9.96
C GLU A 218 10.41 5.93 9.44
N ARG A 219 10.95 6.68 8.49
CA ARG A 219 12.34 6.49 8.01
C ARG A 219 13.37 6.69 9.11
N ALA A 220 13.16 7.66 10.00
CA ALA A 220 14.06 7.90 11.12
C ALA A 220 13.99 6.77 12.17
N PHE A 221 12.85 6.08 12.27
CA PHE A 221 12.59 5.04 13.26
C PHE A 221 12.99 3.62 12.79
N TYR A 222 12.66 3.26 11.54
CA TYR A 222 12.90 1.93 11.00
C TYR A 222 14.26 1.84 10.31
N ARG A 223 15.12 0.92 10.77
CA ARG A 223 16.34 0.56 10.05
C ARG A 223 15.97 -0.04 8.70
N ALA A 224 16.59 0.46 7.63
CA ALA A 224 16.37 -0.02 6.25
C ALA A 224 14.91 0.07 5.79
N TYR A 225 14.17 1.12 6.20
CA TYR A 225 12.78 1.34 5.75
C TYR A 225 12.62 1.27 4.22
N GLU A 226 13.63 1.74 3.48
CA GLU A 226 13.63 1.76 2.03
C GLU A 226 13.64 0.35 1.40
N GLU A 227 14.18 -0.64 2.11
CA GLU A 227 14.18 -2.05 1.67
C GLU A 227 12.82 -2.72 1.90
N THR A 228 11.91 -2.08 2.64
CA THR A 228 10.61 -2.66 2.98
C THR A 228 9.60 -2.52 1.84
N ASN A 229 8.71 -3.51 1.71
CA ASN A 229 7.56 -3.41 0.81
C ASN A 229 6.59 -2.25 1.16
N LEU A 230 6.66 -1.73 2.40
CA LEU A 230 5.88 -0.57 2.83
C LEU A 230 6.31 0.68 2.08
N TYR A 231 7.62 0.91 1.95
CA TYR A 231 8.15 2.08 1.26
C TYR A 231 7.84 2.07 -0.24
N ALA A 232 8.04 0.92 -0.90
CA ALA A 232 7.67 0.76 -2.31
C ALA A 232 6.17 0.96 -2.54
N ALA A 233 5.32 0.48 -1.62
CA ALA A 233 3.88 0.72 -1.69
C ALA A 233 3.53 2.19 -1.46
N PHE A 234 4.19 2.87 -0.53
CA PHE A 234 4.01 4.31 -0.31
C PHE A 234 4.34 5.11 -1.56
N LEU A 235 5.51 4.90 -2.17
CA LEU A 235 5.91 5.58 -3.41
C LEU A 235 4.90 5.33 -4.54
N TYR A 236 4.47 4.08 -4.71
CA TYR A 236 3.44 3.71 -5.69
C TYR A 236 2.13 4.49 -5.49
N TRP A 237 1.60 4.50 -4.27
CA TRP A 237 0.32 5.16 -4.00
C TRP A 237 0.43 6.68 -3.99
N LYS A 238 1.59 7.25 -3.66
CA LYS A 238 1.91 8.67 -3.82
C LYS A 238 1.87 9.07 -5.30
N ALA A 239 2.60 8.36 -6.17
CA ALA A 239 2.60 8.64 -7.61
C ALA A 239 1.18 8.52 -8.19
N TYR A 240 0.43 7.48 -7.79
CA TYR A 240 -0.97 7.31 -8.19
C TYR A 240 -1.88 8.45 -7.74
N ALA A 241 -1.75 8.92 -6.49
CA ALA A 241 -2.56 10.00 -5.95
C ALA A 241 -2.25 11.33 -6.64
N LEU A 242 -0.97 11.64 -6.85
CA LEU A 242 -0.52 12.83 -7.58
C LEU A 242 -1.00 12.84 -9.03
N GLY A 243 -0.93 11.70 -9.72
CA GLY A 243 -1.47 11.59 -11.09
C GLY A 243 -2.98 11.84 -11.12
N GLY A 244 -3.71 11.34 -10.12
CA GLY A 244 -5.14 11.58 -9.97
C GLY A 244 -5.46 13.05 -9.73
N LEU A 245 -4.74 13.70 -8.82
CA LEU A 245 -4.86 15.15 -8.60
C LEU A 245 -4.58 15.92 -9.89
N ALA A 246 -3.54 15.53 -10.63
CA ALA A 246 -3.19 16.21 -11.88
C ALA A 246 -4.25 16.07 -12.97
N TYR A 247 -4.86 14.90 -13.08
CA TYR A 247 -5.97 14.70 -14.00
C TYR A 247 -7.20 15.51 -13.61
N PHE A 248 -7.66 15.41 -12.36
CA PHE A 248 -8.94 15.99 -11.94
C PHE A 248 -8.88 17.49 -11.67
N GLN A 249 -7.70 18.06 -11.42
CA GLN A 249 -7.51 19.51 -11.29
C GLN A 249 -6.98 20.15 -12.58
N HIS A 250 -7.09 19.46 -13.72
CA HIS A 250 -6.77 19.99 -15.05
C HIS A 250 -5.31 20.51 -15.19
N GLY A 251 -4.33 19.71 -14.76
CA GLY A 251 -2.90 19.99 -14.94
C GLY A 251 -2.19 20.61 -13.73
N GLY A 252 -2.92 20.97 -12.65
CA GLY A 252 -2.28 21.19 -11.35
C GLY A 252 -1.48 19.96 -10.93
N TYR A 253 -0.31 20.07 -10.30
CA TYR A 253 0.55 18.90 -9.98
C TYR A 253 1.15 18.13 -11.18
N GLY A 254 1.07 18.66 -12.42
CA GLY A 254 1.66 18.03 -13.62
C GLY A 254 3.12 17.59 -13.46
N GLU A 255 4.00 18.52 -13.08
CA GLU A 255 5.43 18.20 -12.84
C GLU A 255 5.61 17.25 -11.64
N ALA A 256 4.81 17.41 -10.59
CA ALA A 256 4.92 16.62 -9.37
C ALA A 256 4.58 15.15 -9.57
N TYR A 257 3.56 14.83 -10.39
CA TYR A 257 3.21 13.43 -10.65
C TYR A 257 4.25 12.76 -11.55
N ARG A 258 4.77 13.46 -12.58
CA ARG A 258 5.87 12.95 -13.43
C ARG A 258 7.08 12.61 -12.58
N GLN A 259 7.52 13.57 -11.76
CA GLN A 259 8.65 13.36 -10.84
C GLN A 259 8.41 12.18 -9.91
N ALA A 260 7.21 12.04 -9.33
CA ALA A 260 6.91 10.92 -8.44
C ALA A 260 6.95 9.55 -9.14
N TYR A 261 6.53 9.46 -10.41
CA TYR A 261 6.66 8.23 -11.20
C TYR A 261 8.10 7.96 -11.59
N ASP A 262 8.85 8.97 -12.04
CA ASP A 262 10.26 8.84 -12.42
C ASP A 262 11.11 8.37 -11.21
N GLU A 263 10.91 8.97 -10.03
CA GLU A 263 11.56 8.57 -8.78
C GLU A 263 11.20 7.13 -8.38
N LEU A 264 9.94 6.74 -8.52
CA LEU A 264 9.49 5.39 -8.22
C LEU A 264 10.10 4.35 -9.18
N ILE A 265 10.13 4.65 -10.48
CA ILE A 265 10.71 3.76 -11.50
C ILE A 265 12.21 3.60 -11.26
N ALA A 266 12.93 4.69 -10.97
CA ALA A 266 14.34 4.65 -10.62
C ALA A 266 14.58 3.81 -9.36
N PHE A 267 13.80 4.05 -8.29
CA PHE A 267 13.87 3.25 -7.07
C PHE A 267 13.65 1.76 -7.34
N LEU A 268 12.58 1.39 -8.04
CA LEU A 268 12.27 -0.02 -8.31
C LEU A 268 13.36 -0.67 -9.16
N SER A 269 13.88 0.02 -10.17
CA SER A 269 14.86 -0.55 -11.11
C SER A 269 16.23 -0.72 -10.47
N GLU A 270 16.70 0.28 -9.73
CA GLU A 270 18.08 0.38 -9.26
C GLU A 270 18.27 -0.12 -7.83
N GLN A 271 17.32 0.17 -6.93
CA GLN A 271 17.45 -0.02 -5.48
C GLN A 271 16.49 -1.07 -4.93
N GLY A 272 15.41 -1.36 -5.66
CA GLY A 272 14.35 -2.25 -5.20
C GLY A 272 14.83 -3.68 -4.98
N THR A 273 14.28 -4.34 -3.96
CA THR A 273 14.43 -5.78 -3.76
C THR A 273 13.79 -6.56 -4.91
N PRO A 274 14.15 -7.85 -5.12
CA PRO A 274 13.54 -8.67 -6.16
C PRO A 274 12.00 -8.71 -6.11
N VAL A 275 11.42 -8.63 -4.90
CA VAL A 275 9.97 -8.60 -4.72
C VAL A 275 9.39 -7.23 -5.10
N GLN A 276 10.03 -6.13 -4.71
CA GLN A 276 9.57 -4.79 -5.08
C GLN A 276 9.60 -4.58 -6.60
N LYS A 277 10.64 -5.08 -7.28
CA LYS A 277 10.80 -5.02 -8.75
C LYS A 277 9.62 -5.58 -9.54
N ARG A 278 8.85 -6.53 -8.96
CA ARG A 278 7.62 -7.08 -9.58
C ARG A 278 6.49 -6.07 -9.75
N ARG A 279 6.63 -4.85 -9.22
CA ARG A 279 5.67 -3.75 -9.41
C ARG A 279 5.95 -2.94 -10.68
N LEU A 280 7.13 -3.08 -11.28
CA LEU A 280 7.59 -2.21 -12.35
C LEU A 280 6.62 -2.15 -13.53
N ALA A 281 6.19 -3.31 -14.06
CA ALA A 281 5.23 -3.36 -15.15
C ALA A 281 3.93 -2.58 -14.86
N LEU A 282 3.37 -2.76 -13.66
CA LEU A 282 2.16 -2.05 -13.25
C LEU A 282 2.40 -0.54 -13.10
N VAL A 283 3.57 -0.13 -12.59
CA VAL A 283 3.95 1.29 -12.44
C VAL A 283 4.05 1.95 -13.80
N GLU A 284 4.78 1.34 -14.73
CA GLU A 284 4.98 1.82 -16.10
C GLU A 284 3.64 1.99 -16.83
N TRP A 285 2.75 0.99 -16.76
CA TRP A 285 1.41 1.10 -17.36
C TRP A 285 0.56 2.22 -16.74
N ARG A 286 0.62 2.39 -15.40
CA ARG A 286 -0.09 3.48 -14.72
C ARG A 286 0.47 4.85 -15.11
N TYR A 287 1.78 4.98 -15.23
CA TYR A 287 2.40 6.23 -15.66
C TYR A 287 2.00 6.58 -17.09
N ALA A 288 2.07 5.61 -18.02
CA ALA A 288 1.58 5.76 -19.39
C ALA A 288 0.13 6.24 -19.43
N THR A 289 -0.73 5.68 -18.59
CA THR A 289 -2.14 6.09 -18.48
C THR A 289 -2.24 7.57 -18.09
N TYR A 290 -1.48 8.05 -17.11
CA TYR A 290 -1.51 9.46 -16.72
C TYR A 290 -0.87 10.39 -17.75
N LEU A 291 0.19 9.97 -18.44
CA LEU A 291 0.77 10.73 -19.55
C LEU A 291 -0.25 10.98 -20.67
N LEU A 292 -1.09 9.99 -20.98
CA LEU A 292 -2.20 10.15 -21.94
C LEU A 292 -3.30 11.07 -21.38
N LEU A 293 -3.72 10.85 -20.13
CA LEU A 293 -4.88 11.54 -19.54
C LEU A 293 -4.61 12.99 -19.15
N VAL A 294 -3.42 13.29 -18.63
CA VAL A 294 -3.06 14.62 -18.10
C VAL A 294 -2.41 15.47 -19.17
N ASP A 295 -1.42 14.91 -19.87
CA ASP A 295 -0.54 15.67 -20.76
C ASP A 295 -0.83 15.45 -22.25
N ASN A 296 -1.66 14.46 -22.58
CA ASN A 296 -1.85 13.99 -23.95
C ASN A 296 -0.51 13.64 -24.64
N ASP A 297 0.45 13.13 -23.87
CA ASP A 297 1.82 12.82 -24.31
C ASP A 297 1.92 11.36 -24.78
N ALA A 298 1.45 11.12 -26.01
CA ALA A 298 1.42 9.78 -26.60
C ALA A 298 2.81 9.16 -26.80
N ALA A 299 3.85 9.97 -27.03
CA ALA A 299 5.20 9.49 -27.27
C ALA A 299 5.82 8.93 -25.98
N SER A 300 5.76 9.70 -24.89
CA SER A 300 6.23 9.22 -23.58
C SER A 300 5.37 8.06 -23.09
N ALA A 301 4.05 8.12 -23.28
CA ALA A 301 3.16 7.02 -22.91
C ALA A 301 3.51 5.72 -23.63
N ARG A 302 3.81 5.77 -24.94
CA ARG A 302 4.25 4.59 -25.70
C ARG A 302 5.54 3.99 -25.13
N ALA A 303 6.54 4.82 -24.82
CA ALA A 303 7.80 4.34 -24.25
C ALA A 303 7.58 3.60 -22.92
N GLN A 304 6.71 4.14 -22.05
CA GLN A 304 6.32 3.51 -20.78
C GLN A 304 5.54 2.20 -21.01
N LEU A 305 4.67 2.13 -22.01
CA LEU A 305 3.95 0.90 -22.35
C LEU A 305 4.89 -0.21 -22.88
N GLU A 306 5.88 0.15 -23.69
CA GLU A 306 6.91 -0.79 -24.15
C GLU A 306 7.77 -1.29 -22.97
N ALA A 307 8.14 -0.39 -22.05
CA ALA A 307 8.83 -0.75 -20.81
C ALA A 307 7.98 -1.67 -19.92
N ALA A 308 6.67 -1.44 -19.83
CA ALA A 308 5.75 -2.31 -19.09
C ALA A 308 5.74 -3.74 -19.65
N VAL A 309 5.63 -3.91 -20.97
CA VAL A 309 5.68 -5.23 -21.63
C VAL A 309 7.04 -5.91 -21.39
N SER A 310 8.14 -5.15 -21.48
CA SER A 310 9.47 -5.67 -21.19
C SER A 310 9.60 -6.16 -19.74
N ALA A 311 9.09 -5.39 -18.78
CA ALA A 311 9.11 -5.75 -17.37
C ALA A 311 8.28 -7.02 -17.07
N VAL A 312 7.10 -7.19 -17.69
CA VAL A 312 6.33 -8.44 -17.60
C VAL A 312 7.14 -9.62 -18.14
N SER A 313 7.77 -9.44 -19.31
CA SER A 313 8.54 -10.49 -19.98
C SER A 313 9.78 -10.93 -19.19
N GLN A 314 10.33 -10.04 -18.37
CA GLN A 314 11.48 -10.29 -17.50
C GLN A 314 11.08 -10.79 -16.10
N SER A 315 9.77 -10.82 -15.77
CA SER A 315 9.27 -11.37 -14.51
C SER A 315 9.58 -12.87 -14.43
N PRO A 316 9.96 -13.40 -13.24
CA PRO A 316 10.15 -14.84 -13.05
C PRO A 316 8.88 -15.68 -13.34
N ASP A 317 7.71 -15.06 -13.20
CA ASP A 317 6.42 -15.65 -13.53
C ASP A 317 5.55 -14.59 -14.22
N PRO A 318 5.61 -14.48 -15.56
CA PRO A 318 4.86 -13.49 -16.33
C PRO A 318 3.32 -13.66 -16.19
N GLU A 319 2.86 -14.88 -15.97
CA GLU A 319 1.44 -15.22 -15.81
C GLU A 319 0.88 -14.73 -14.48
N ALA A 320 1.70 -14.77 -13.42
CA ALA A 320 1.36 -14.26 -12.09
C ALA A 320 1.69 -12.77 -11.88
N ASP A 321 2.29 -12.09 -12.87
CA ASP A 321 2.62 -10.67 -12.78
C ASP A 321 1.38 -9.82 -12.45
N SER A 322 1.60 -8.76 -11.66
CA SER A 322 0.49 -7.91 -11.19
C SER A 322 -0.23 -7.21 -12.33
N LEU A 323 0.49 -6.79 -13.37
CA LEU A 323 -0.12 -6.19 -14.55
C LEU A 323 -0.90 -7.23 -15.36
N THR A 324 -0.34 -8.43 -15.58
CA THR A 324 -1.01 -9.54 -16.28
C THR A 324 -2.34 -9.90 -15.60
N ARG A 325 -2.33 -10.10 -14.28
CA ARG A 325 -3.56 -10.40 -13.51
C ARG A 325 -4.59 -9.28 -13.60
N LEU A 326 -4.15 -8.02 -13.52
CA LEU A 326 -5.04 -6.87 -13.64
C LEU A 326 -5.68 -6.81 -15.02
N VAL A 327 -4.91 -6.94 -16.10
CA VAL A 327 -5.43 -6.88 -17.47
C VAL A 327 -6.41 -8.01 -17.73
N ARG A 328 -6.12 -9.25 -17.29
CA ARG A 328 -7.09 -10.36 -17.39
C ARG A 328 -8.40 -10.07 -16.65
N SER A 329 -8.33 -9.46 -15.47
CA SER A 329 -9.54 -9.02 -14.75
C SER A 329 -10.33 -7.99 -15.55
N ILE A 330 -9.65 -7.00 -16.15
CA ILE A 330 -10.30 -5.97 -16.98
C ILE A 330 -10.93 -6.60 -18.24
N LEU A 331 -10.24 -7.53 -18.89
CA LEU A 331 -10.76 -8.26 -20.06
C LEU A 331 -11.98 -9.12 -19.71
N ALA A 332 -12.00 -9.71 -18.52
CA ALA A 332 -13.19 -10.43 -18.02
C ALA A 332 -14.37 -9.47 -17.80
N ASP A 333 -14.11 -8.30 -17.20
CA ASP A 333 -15.14 -7.27 -16.99
C ASP A 333 -15.67 -6.70 -18.31
N ALA A 334 -14.81 -6.52 -19.32
CA ALA A 334 -15.19 -6.01 -20.65
C ALA A 334 -16.28 -6.85 -21.33
N LYS A 335 -16.37 -8.15 -21.03
CA LYS A 335 -17.42 -9.05 -21.56
C LYS A 335 -18.81 -8.72 -21.02
N GLY A 336 -18.91 -8.16 -19.81
CA GLY A 336 -20.17 -7.80 -19.15
C GLY A 336 -20.44 -6.28 -19.08
N ALA A 337 -19.40 -5.47 -19.15
CA ALA A 337 -19.45 -4.01 -19.00
C ALA A 337 -18.38 -3.33 -19.90
N PRO A 338 -18.58 -3.30 -21.23
CA PRO A 338 -17.57 -2.80 -22.18
C PRO A 338 -17.24 -1.31 -22.01
N ASN A 339 -18.11 -0.54 -21.36
CA ASN A 339 -17.94 0.89 -21.10
C ASN A 339 -17.49 1.18 -19.66
N ALA A 340 -16.98 0.19 -18.93
CA ALA A 340 -16.44 0.43 -17.60
C ALA A 340 -15.18 1.31 -17.68
N PRO A 341 -14.95 2.24 -16.73
CA PRO A 341 -13.82 3.19 -16.81
C PRO A 341 -12.44 2.55 -16.96
N LEU A 342 -12.21 1.36 -16.40
CA LEU A 342 -10.93 0.64 -16.56
C LEU A 342 -10.78 0.00 -17.94
N VAL A 343 -11.89 -0.42 -18.58
CA VAL A 343 -11.88 -0.96 -19.94
C VAL A 343 -11.55 0.17 -20.93
N GLU A 344 -12.13 1.35 -20.73
CA GLU A 344 -11.81 2.52 -21.57
C GLU A 344 -10.33 2.89 -21.48
N LYS A 345 -9.76 2.95 -20.26
CA LYS A 345 -8.33 3.22 -20.07
C LYS A 345 -7.44 2.16 -20.72
N LEU A 346 -7.82 0.88 -20.62
CA LEU A 346 -7.11 -0.20 -21.29
C LEU A 346 -7.11 0.04 -22.82
N ASN A 347 -8.27 0.32 -23.40
CA ASN A 347 -8.41 0.61 -24.82
C ASN A 347 -7.57 1.83 -25.26
N GLN A 348 -7.54 2.90 -24.47
CA GLN A 348 -6.69 4.07 -24.73
C GLN A 348 -5.20 3.69 -24.74
N THR A 349 -4.74 2.89 -23.77
CA THR A 349 -3.34 2.41 -23.75
C THR A 349 -3.02 1.47 -24.91
N MET A 350 -3.94 0.58 -25.31
CA MET A 350 -3.78 -0.27 -26.50
C MET A 350 -3.72 0.54 -27.80
N ALA A 351 -4.45 1.66 -27.89
CA ALA A 351 -4.37 2.54 -29.05
C ALA A 351 -3.03 3.29 -29.14
N ALA A 352 -2.37 3.54 -28.00
CA ALA A 352 -1.11 4.28 -27.92
C ALA A 352 0.14 3.44 -28.25
N SER A 353 0.10 2.12 -28.06
CA SER A 353 1.23 1.21 -28.35
C SER A 353 0.77 -0.09 -29.04
N PRO A 354 1.19 -0.33 -30.29
CA PRO A 354 0.96 -1.61 -30.97
C PRO A 354 1.55 -2.82 -30.24
N GLU A 355 2.71 -2.66 -29.60
CA GLU A 355 3.39 -3.71 -28.83
C GLU A 355 2.57 -4.09 -27.59
N PHE A 356 2.10 -3.09 -26.85
CA PHE A 356 1.22 -3.31 -25.70
C PHE A 356 -0.10 -3.93 -26.13
N LYS A 357 -0.69 -3.46 -27.23
CA LYS A 357 -1.90 -4.05 -27.81
C LYS A 357 -1.72 -5.53 -28.13
N ALA A 358 -0.65 -5.89 -28.83
CA ALA A 358 -0.36 -7.27 -29.20
C ALA A 358 -0.17 -8.15 -27.95
N TRP A 359 0.48 -7.63 -26.91
CA TRP A 359 0.60 -8.31 -25.63
C TRP A 359 -0.78 -8.53 -24.97
N VAL A 360 -1.62 -7.50 -24.86
CA VAL A 360 -2.98 -7.62 -24.29
C VAL A 360 -3.82 -8.64 -25.06
N GLU A 361 -3.76 -8.64 -26.39
CA GLU A 361 -4.50 -9.57 -27.25
C GLU A 361 -4.01 -11.03 -27.14
N SER A 362 -2.85 -11.26 -26.54
CA SER A 362 -2.30 -12.61 -26.29
C SER A 362 -2.74 -13.23 -24.95
N LEU A 363 -3.33 -12.43 -24.04
CA LEU A 363 -3.75 -12.85 -22.70
C LEU A 363 -5.14 -13.49 -22.65
#